data_AF-A0A959XQZ7-F1
#
_entry.id   AF-A0A959XQZ7-F1
#
_cell.length_a   1.000
_cell.length_b   1.000
_cell.length_c   1.000
_cell.angle_alpha   90.00
_cell.angle_beta   90.00
_cell.angle_gamma   90.00
#
_symmetry.space_group_name_H-M   'P 1'
#
loop_
_entity.id
_entity.type
_entity.pdbx_description
1 polymer ?
#
loop_
_entity_poly.entity_id
_entity_poly.type
_entity_poly.pdbx_seq_one_letter_code
_entity_poly.pdbx_strand_id
1 'polypeptide(L)'
;MKHLLRNLVLTCALVQASIALAQPTPPFNVTVTGSVVGCTPNSIVNIVTVQGTQPSLDIDVPVDPADCSFWIDLSMDSYQGWFMVSTQCGGVNQSQNVNYTVNVLNPDTNMVTVVFNCNNTIDCLNVPGGNALPGTPCNTPAGNMGVYDAQCNCVETSTAVEACISVDQIAPFTAVFSSCTIGGTPAYDNLWDFSDGGAVPGDNISHTYTGPGVYTVCLNVTDQNEVFDATCEQVYVDANGGISFDPPAGCEACFTVIPVMNGNNPVPFQANFINCSTGAPTLSYIWTLPNGLNSSQQNQQNYTFNAPGIYGLCLQITDGSGCTSELCDTIVVDPNGGINTIPAWYDCMGVLWGNSTAGTPCNHPVTGPGTWSADCDCVPNSTVYDCLQIPNGPNLPGTPCQQAGFIGTWDADCNCVPNSPGDCEAGFWVLQAYENGDTTGNGTPIPNTLWVWNLSNGGTGFYQFVWDFGDGSTSTEAFPTHIYADSGPYELCLTITDSDGCTDTYCDSLSVDEDGIYSGLIGDTGNRTALTINVVNPLTTGIDEEEMLATISLWPNPARELLNIALDSRTAGTVRLEVVDLNGRIVMERQEQLNAGGNRLQLGTEALPAGLYALRIGQGTNVITQRFVRD
;
A
#
# COMPACT_ATOMS: atom_id res chain seq x y z
N MET A 1 37.67 -37.47 61.43
CA MET A 1 37.39 -38.79 60.81
C MET A 1 37.11 -38.54 59.34
N LYS A 2 37.96 -39.06 58.45
CA LYS A 2 37.76 -39.43 57.03
C LYS A 2 36.99 -38.43 56.12
N HIS A 3 37.65 -37.68 55.24
CA HIS A 3 38.13 -38.08 53.89
C HIS A 3 37.02 -38.39 52.88
N LEU A 4 36.92 -37.55 51.82
CA LEU A 4 36.89 -37.86 50.37
C LEU A 4 36.47 -36.56 49.61
N LEU A 5 37.36 -35.75 48.99
CA LEU A 5 37.99 -35.88 47.65
C LEU A 5 36.94 -36.18 46.55
N ARG A 6 36.76 -35.41 45.46
CA ARG A 6 37.78 -34.87 44.51
C ARG A 6 37.19 -33.84 43.51
N ASN A 7 37.96 -32.76 43.28
CA ASN A 7 38.30 -32.02 42.03
C ASN A 7 37.17 -31.45 41.11
N LEU A 8 37.20 -30.17 40.72
CA LEU A 8 38.25 -29.56 39.87
C LEU A 8 38.37 -28.03 40.09
N VAL A 9 39.61 -27.53 40.11
CA VAL A 9 40.00 -26.10 40.15
C VAL A 9 39.94 -25.53 38.73
N LEU A 10 39.38 -24.33 38.54
CA LEU A 10 39.83 -23.45 37.46
C LEU A 10 39.75 -21.97 37.88
N THR A 11 40.88 -21.32 37.75
CA THR A 11 41.22 -19.93 38.07
C THR A 11 40.47 -18.93 37.18
N CYS A 12 39.83 -17.94 37.79
CA CYS A 12 39.22 -16.79 37.10
C CYS A 12 40.32 -15.77 36.75
N ALA A 13 40.64 -15.65 35.46
CA ALA A 13 41.49 -14.58 34.95
C ALA A 13 40.62 -13.35 34.65
N LEU A 14 40.94 -12.24 35.32
CA LEU A 14 40.43 -10.91 35.02
C LEU A 14 40.88 -10.51 33.61
N VAL A 15 39.94 -10.38 32.68
CA VAL A 15 40.10 -9.60 31.45
C VAL A 15 39.25 -8.35 31.63
N GLN A 16 39.90 -7.21 31.86
CA GLN A 16 39.28 -5.91 31.59
C GLN A 16 39.13 -5.80 30.08
N ALA A 17 37.93 -6.11 29.56
CA ALA A 17 37.52 -5.66 28.26
C ALA A 17 36.94 -4.26 28.44
N SER A 18 37.68 -3.24 28.02
CA SER A 18 37.13 -1.93 27.73
C SER A 18 35.99 -2.13 26.74
N ILE A 19 34.76 -1.79 27.12
CA ILE A 19 33.62 -1.77 26.21
C ILE A 19 33.88 -0.60 25.26
N ALA A 20 34.45 -0.88 24.09
CA ALA A 20 34.35 0.01 22.96
C ALA A 20 32.86 0.02 22.59
N LEU A 21 32.22 1.19 22.65
CA LEU A 21 30.90 1.41 22.06
C LEU A 21 30.97 0.88 20.63
N ALA A 22 30.14 -0.11 20.31
CA ALA A 22 30.03 -0.60 18.95
C ALA A 22 29.59 0.60 18.10
N GLN A 23 30.53 1.13 17.31
CA GLN A 23 30.19 2.14 16.32
C GLN A 23 29.24 1.45 15.33
N PRO A 24 28.13 2.09 14.97
CA PRO A 24 27.17 1.57 14.04
C PRO A 24 27.88 1.26 12.72
N THR A 25 27.62 0.06 12.21
CA THR A 25 28.33 -0.46 11.05
C THR A 25 27.60 -0.06 9.78
N PRO A 26 28.29 0.47 8.76
CA PRO A 26 27.67 0.78 7.48
C PRO A 26 27.02 -0.47 6.84
N PRO A 27 26.02 -0.28 5.97
CA PRO A 27 25.63 0.99 5.35
C PRO A 27 24.69 1.87 6.18
N PHE A 28 24.68 3.17 5.89
CA PHE A 28 23.77 4.17 6.43
C PHE A 28 22.87 4.71 5.33
N ASN A 29 21.56 4.78 5.55
CA ASN A 29 20.62 5.30 4.57
C ASN A 29 20.53 6.83 4.68
N VAL A 30 20.62 7.51 3.53
CA VAL A 30 20.50 8.97 3.41
C VAL A 30 19.61 9.30 2.22
N THR A 31 18.50 9.97 2.46
CA THR A 31 17.58 10.42 1.42
C THR A 31 17.98 11.81 0.97
N VAL A 32 18.27 12.00 -0.32
CA VAL A 32 18.45 13.32 -0.93
C VAL A 32 17.19 13.65 -1.71
N THR A 33 16.48 14.71 -1.32
CA THR A 33 15.24 15.15 -1.95
C THR A 33 15.32 16.62 -2.34
N GLY A 34 14.44 17.09 -3.21
CA GLY A 34 14.51 18.45 -3.69
C GLY A 34 13.57 18.82 -4.82
N SER A 35 13.72 20.05 -5.31
CA SER A 35 12.99 20.54 -6.48
C SER A 35 13.85 21.43 -7.38
N VAL A 36 13.54 21.46 -8.67
CA VAL A 36 14.18 22.29 -9.69
C VAL A 36 13.15 23.24 -10.27
N VAL A 37 12.98 24.41 -9.65
CA VAL A 37 11.98 25.40 -10.06
C VAL A 37 12.27 25.89 -11.49
N GLY A 38 11.32 25.66 -12.40
CA GLY A 38 11.49 25.96 -13.83
C GLY A 38 12.18 24.82 -14.61
N CYS A 39 12.03 23.57 -14.16
CA CYS A 39 12.53 22.41 -14.88
C CYS A 39 11.96 22.30 -16.29
N THR A 40 12.71 21.64 -17.18
CA THR A 40 12.27 21.30 -18.53
C THR A 40 12.13 19.78 -18.65
N PRO A 41 11.35 19.26 -19.62
CA PRO A 41 11.34 17.83 -19.89
C PRO A 41 12.77 17.29 -20.09
N ASN A 42 13.13 16.26 -19.31
CA ASN A 42 14.48 15.67 -19.20
C ASN A 42 15.50 16.45 -18.34
N SER A 43 15.06 17.34 -17.46
CA SER A 43 15.94 17.89 -16.42
C SER A 43 16.52 16.78 -15.55
N ILE A 44 17.81 16.88 -15.25
CA ILE A 44 18.56 15.94 -14.39
C ILE A 44 19.24 16.69 -13.26
N VAL A 45 19.38 16.03 -12.12
CA VAL A 45 20.18 16.46 -10.98
C VAL A 45 21.33 15.48 -10.79
N ASN A 46 22.56 15.95 -10.90
CA ASN A 46 23.76 15.17 -10.69
C ASN A 46 24.22 15.29 -9.23
N ILE A 47 24.41 14.16 -8.55
CA ILE A 47 24.83 14.08 -7.15
C ILE A 47 26.20 13.40 -7.08
N VAL A 48 27.18 14.14 -6.57
CA VAL A 48 28.57 13.67 -6.44
C VAL A 48 29.01 13.72 -4.99
N THR A 49 29.53 12.63 -4.46
CA THR A 49 30.15 12.64 -3.11
C THR A 49 31.47 13.41 -3.13
N VAL A 50 31.67 14.29 -2.15
CA VAL A 50 32.90 15.09 -2.03
C VAL A 50 33.99 14.31 -1.27
N GLN A 51 35.25 14.65 -1.51
CA GLN A 51 36.43 14.02 -0.90
C GLN A 51 36.28 13.85 0.62
N GLY A 52 36.36 12.59 1.09
CA GLY A 52 36.19 12.22 2.50
C GLY A 52 34.88 11.49 2.81
N THR A 53 33.93 11.52 1.87
CA THR A 53 32.65 10.76 1.93
C THR A 53 32.81 9.40 1.23
N GLN A 54 32.21 8.34 1.75
CA GLN A 54 32.23 6.99 1.17
C GLN A 54 30.80 6.41 1.10
N PRO A 55 30.46 5.62 0.06
CA PRO A 55 31.28 5.32 -1.12
C PRO A 55 31.41 6.54 -2.04
N SER A 56 32.28 6.46 -3.05
CA SER A 56 32.35 7.50 -4.09
C SER A 56 31.17 7.33 -5.04
N LEU A 57 30.26 8.29 -5.07
CA LEU A 57 29.08 8.32 -5.93
C LEU A 57 29.16 9.49 -6.94
N ASP A 58 28.62 9.24 -8.13
CA ASP A 58 28.35 10.19 -9.21
C ASP A 58 27.10 9.68 -9.94
N ILE A 59 25.93 10.21 -9.57
CA ILE A 59 24.62 9.68 -9.95
C ILE A 59 23.77 10.80 -10.55
N ASP A 60 23.15 10.53 -11.70
CA ASP A 60 22.13 11.41 -12.28
C ASP A 60 20.73 10.94 -11.85
N VAL A 61 19.99 11.85 -11.22
CA VAL A 61 18.61 11.66 -10.77
C VAL A 61 17.68 12.40 -11.72
N PRO A 62 16.71 11.73 -12.35
CA PRO A 62 15.72 12.41 -13.18
C PRO A 62 14.82 13.29 -12.31
N VAL A 63 14.51 14.49 -12.81
CA VAL A 63 13.51 15.39 -12.21
C VAL A 63 12.15 15.06 -12.80
N ASP A 64 11.14 14.90 -11.95
CA ASP A 64 9.77 14.67 -12.37
C ASP A 64 9.27 15.90 -13.17
N PRO A 65 8.86 15.74 -14.44
CA PRO A 65 8.41 16.85 -15.25
C PRO A 65 7.04 17.42 -14.84
N ALA A 66 6.25 16.72 -14.02
CA ALA A 66 4.92 17.15 -13.58
C ALA A 66 5.00 18.19 -12.46
N ASP A 67 5.88 18.00 -11.48
CA ASP A 67 5.99 18.87 -10.29
C ASP A 67 7.40 19.43 -10.06
N CYS A 68 8.35 19.13 -10.95
CA CYS A 68 9.76 19.50 -10.85
C CYS A 68 10.47 18.99 -9.58
N SER A 69 9.97 17.93 -8.95
CA SER A 69 10.59 17.30 -7.78
C SER A 69 11.63 16.25 -8.17
N PHE A 70 12.53 15.92 -7.24
CA PHE A 70 13.42 14.77 -7.35
C PHE A 70 13.71 14.20 -5.96
N TRP A 71 13.96 12.91 -5.88
CA TRP A 71 14.45 12.27 -4.67
C TRP A 71 15.26 11.02 -5.00
N ILE A 72 16.15 10.63 -4.10
CA ILE A 72 16.91 9.38 -4.17
C ILE A 72 17.35 8.95 -2.77
N ASP A 73 17.28 7.66 -2.49
CA ASP A 73 17.89 7.05 -1.31
C ASP A 73 19.31 6.55 -1.62
N LEU A 74 20.27 6.97 -0.80
CA LEU A 74 21.68 6.64 -0.94
C LEU A 74 22.15 5.79 0.24
N SER A 75 22.86 4.72 -0.07
CA SER A 75 23.49 3.84 0.91
C SER A 75 24.95 4.27 1.10
N MET A 76 25.27 4.80 2.29
CA MET A 76 26.54 5.44 2.60
C MET A 76 27.40 4.60 3.56
N ASP A 77 28.70 4.55 3.31
CA ASP A 77 29.68 3.91 4.20
C ASP A 77 30.21 4.86 5.29
N SER A 78 30.08 6.17 5.06
CA SER A 78 30.40 7.21 6.04
C SER A 78 29.14 7.71 6.75
N TYR A 79 29.19 7.77 8.08
CA TYR A 79 28.09 8.28 8.92
C TYR A 79 27.92 9.80 8.82
N GLN A 80 28.89 10.52 8.27
CA GLN A 80 28.76 11.94 7.92
C GLN A 80 29.56 12.20 6.66
N GLY A 81 29.10 13.15 5.85
CA GLY A 81 29.74 13.46 4.58
C GLY A 81 29.11 14.65 3.87
N TRP A 82 29.53 14.84 2.63
CA TRP A 82 29.08 15.94 1.79
C TRP A 82 28.75 15.45 0.39
N PHE A 83 27.63 15.94 -0.14
CA PHE A 83 27.28 15.83 -1.55
C PHE A 83 27.43 17.18 -2.21
N MET A 84 27.98 17.18 -3.43
CA MET A 84 27.82 18.26 -4.39
C MET A 84 26.66 17.86 -5.30
N VAL A 85 25.55 18.56 -5.18
CA VAL A 85 24.35 18.37 -5.99
C VAL A 85 24.34 19.46 -7.05
N SER A 86 24.11 19.13 -8.31
CA SER A 86 24.13 20.10 -9.41
C SER A 86 23.08 19.83 -10.48
N THR A 87 22.64 20.88 -11.17
CA THR A 87 21.70 20.76 -12.29
C THR A 87 21.99 21.81 -13.36
N GLN A 88 21.52 21.58 -14.58
CA GLN A 88 21.67 22.52 -15.69
C GLN A 88 20.42 23.42 -15.80
N CYS A 89 20.57 24.68 -15.39
CA CYS A 89 19.53 25.70 -15.53
C CYS A 89 19.79 26.54 -16.79
N GLY A 90 19.00 26.35 -17.85
CA GLY A 90 19.04 27.21 -19.03
C GLY A 90 20.42 27.32 -19.71
N GLY A 91 21.24 26.26 -19.60
CA GLY A 91 22.62 26.22 -20.13
C GLY A 91 23.72 26.59 -19.13
N VAL A 92 23.39 26.97 -17.90
CA VAL A 92 24.35 27.26 -16.81
C VAL A 92 24.26 26.18 -15.74
N ASN A 93 25.40 25.65 -15.30
CA ASN A 93 25.43 24.68 -14.20
C ASN A 93 25.25 25.41 -12.87
N GLN A 94 24.22 25.04 -12.11
CA GLN A 94 24.02 25.41 -10.73
C GLN A 94 24.47 24.25 -9.83
N SER A 95 25.11 24.54 -8.71
CA SER A 95 25.61 23.50 -7.79
C SER A 95 25.51 23.94 -6.34
N GLN A 96 25.19 23.01 -5.44
CA GLN A 96 25.11 23.19 -4.00
C GLN A 96 25.88 22.08 -3.29
N ASN A 97 26.63 22.46 -2.25
CA ASN A 97 27.23 21.49 -1.34
C ASN A 97 26.31 21.34 -0.13
N VAL A 98 25.87 20.11 0.10
CA VAL A 98 25.02 19.75 1.24
C VAL A 98 25.74 18.73 2.10
N ASN A 99 25.67 18.90 3.42
CA ASN A 99 26.17 17.91 4.36
C ASN A 99 25.06 16.95 4.75
N TYR A 100 25.47 15.76 5.16
CA TYR A 100 24.60 14.85 5.88
C TYR A 100 25.36 14.36 7.12
N THR A 101 24.61 14.12 8.18
CA THR A 101 25.08 13.43 9.38
C THR A 101 24.00 12.44 9.76
N VAL A 102 24.37 11.16 9.80
CA VAL A 102 23.48 10.06 10.13
C VAL A 102 23.30 10.02 11.64
N ASN A 103 22.07 10.24 12.10
CA ASN A 103 21.74 9.95 13.48
C ASN A 103 21.60 8.44 13.67
N VAL A 104 22.61 7.85 14.27
CA VAL A 104 22.72 6.39 14.44
C VAL A 104 21.89 5.82 15.58
N LEU A 105 21.12 6.69 16.25
CA LEU A 105 20.05 6.32 17.18
C LEU A 105 18.65 6.40 16.54
N ASN A 106 18.54 6.98 15.33
CA ASN A 106 17.30 7.06 14.56
C ASN A 106 17.63 7.05 13.04
N PRO A 107 17.79 5.86 12.42
CA PRO A 107 18.23 5.74 11.04
C PRO A 107 17.21 6.20 9.98
N ASP A 108 15.94 6.44 10.35
CA ASP A 108 14.83 6.70 9.42
C ASP A 108 14.68 8.18 8.99
N THR A 109 15.55 9.09 9.45
CA THR A 109 15.33 10.55 9.30
C THR A 109 16.48 11.32 8.63
N ASN A 110 17.43 10.65 7.99
CA ASN A 110 18.57 11.34 7.37
C ASN A 110 18.20 11.90 5.99
N MET A 111 17.32 12.90 5.99
CA MET A 111 16.89 13.61 4.80
C MET A 111 17.73 14.88 4.56
N VAL A 112 18.14 15.07 3.32
CA VAL A 112 18.82 16.27 2.83
C VAL A 112 17.99 16.88 1.71
N THR A 113 17.50 18.10 1.91
CA THR A 113 16.66 18.80 0.93
C THR A 113 17.45 19.83 0.13
N VAL A 114 17.33 19.82 -1.19
CA VAL A 114 18.03 20.74 -2.11
C VAL A 114 17.06 21.39 -3.09
N VAL A 115 17.09 22.71 -3.22
CA VAL A 115 16.21 23.43 -4.17
C VAL A 115 17.04 24.24 -5.16
N PHE A 116 16.81 24.05 -6.46
CA PHE A 116 17.43 24.86 -7.52
C PHE A 116 16.41 25.79 -8.15
N ASN A 117 16.84 27.02 -8.48
CA ASN A 117 16.00 28.01 -9.13
C ASN A 117 16.50 28.34 -10.53
N CYS A 118 15.86 27.78 -11.56
CA CYS A 118 16.24 27.98 -12.95
C CYS A 118 15.54 29.16 -13.64
N ASN A 119 14.62 29.87 -12.98
CA ASN A 119 13.77 30.90 -13.58
C ASN A 119 14.35 32.33 -13.57
N ASN A 120 15.62 32.53 -13.20
CA ASN A 120 16.25 33.84 -13.00
C ASN A 120 15.52 34.74 -11.98
N THR A 121 14.61 34.19 -11.17
CA THR A 121 13.97 34.91 -10.07
C THR A 121 14.97 35.19 -8.96
N ILE A 122 14.85 36.36 -8.34
CA ILE A 122 15.67 36.78 -7.20
C ILE A 122 15.17 36.00 -5.97
N ASP A 123 16.08 35.29 -5.28
CA ASP A 123 15.75 34.54 -4.07
C ASP A 123 15.63 35.45 -2.82
N CYS A 124 15.28 34.87 -1.66
CA CYS A 124 15.14 35.57 -0.39
C CYS A 124 16.45 36.22 0.12
N LEU A 125 17.61 35.86 -0.46
CA LEU A 125 18.92 36.48 -0.18
C LEU A 125 19.33 37.50 -1.26
N ASN A 126 18.41 37.87 -2.14
CA ASN A 126 18.62 38.76 -3.27
C ASN A 126 19.63 38.23 -4.31
N VAL A 127 19.77 36.90 -4.43
CA VAL A 127 20.62 36.25 -5.42
C VAL A 127 19.76 35.81 -6.61
N PRO A 128 19.99 36.34 -7.83
CA PRO A 128 19.30 35.86 -9.04
C PRO A 128 19.60 34.38 -9.30
N GLY A 129 18.56 33.55 -9.35
CA GLY A 129 18.70 32.09 -9.49
C GLY A 129 19.23 31.40 -8.23
N GLY A 130 19.21 32.09 -7.08
CA GLY A 130 19.62 31.52 -5.80
C GLY A 130 18.59 30.54 -5.23
N ASN A 131 19.03 29.77 -4.23
CA ASN A 131 18.33 28.64 -3.65
C ASN A 131 17.50 28.99 -2.39
N ALA A 132 17.56 30.22 -1.89
CA ALA A 132 16.83 30.62 -0.69
C ALA A 132 15.38 31.03 -1.05
N LEU A 133 14.48 30.07 -1.22
CA LEU A 133 13.06 30.32 -1.53
C LEU A 133 12.16 30.13 -0.29
N PRO A 134 10.92 30.66 -0.27
CA PRO A 134 9.95 30.30 0.75
C PRO A 134 9.81 28.78 0.88
N GLY A 135 9.83 28.27 2.11
CA GLY A 135 9.88 26.83 2.43
C GLY A 135 11.29 26.22 2.47
N THR A 136 12.34 26.97 2.11
CA THR A 136 13.73 26.45 2.21
C THR A 136 14.36 26.69 3.58
N PRO A 137 15.21 25.78 4.08
CA PRO A 137 15.85 25.91 5.39
C PRO A 137 16.72 27.17 5.49
N CYS A 138 16.75 27.76 6.67
CA CYS A 138 17.55 28.94 6.97
C CYS A 138 18.00 28.93 8.44
N ASN A 139 19.02 29.72 8.78
CA ASN A 139 19.41 29.94 10.17
C ASN A 139 18.86 31.29 10.63
N THR A 140 18.10 31.29 11.72
CA THR A 140 17.58 32.53 12.30
C THR A 140 18.72 33.39 12.84
N PRO A 141 18.51 34.69 13.06
CA PRO A 141 19.52 35.56 13.71
C PRO A 141 19.99 35.05 15.09
N ALA A 142 19.21 34.17 15.73
CA ALA A 142 19.56 33.51 16.99
C ALA A 142 20.44 32.24 16.80
N GLY A 143 20.65 31.80 15.56
CA GLY A 143 21.42 30.59 15.23
C GLY A 143 20.61 29.29 15.22
N ASN A 144 19.29 29.37 15.36
CA ASN A 144 18.39 28.22 15.31
C ASN A 144 18.00 27.89 13.86
N MET A 145 17.70 26.62 13.58
CA MET A 145 17.15 26.24 12.28
C MET A 145 15.71 26.75 12.13
N GLY A 146 15.39 27.26 10.95
CA GLY A 146 14.07 27.72 10.56
C GLY A 146 13.82 27.52 9.07
N VAL A 147 12.70 28.04 8.57
CA VAL A 147 12.35 28.08 7.14
C VAL A 147 12.03 29.51 6.71
N TYR A 148 12.33 29.85 5.47
CA TYR A 148 11.88 31.11 4.89
C TYR A 148 10.35 31.09 4.73
N ASP A 149 9.65 32.06 5.32
CA ASP A 149 8.20 32.23 5.10
C ASP A 149 7.91 32.81 3.70
N ALA A 150 6.63 32.93 3.35
CA ALA A 150 6.19 33.52 2.08
C ALA A 150 6.61 34.99 1.89
N GLN A 151 7.09 35.66 2.95
CA GLN A 151 7.62 37.02 2.94
C GLN A 151 9.15 37.06 3.00
N CYS A 152 9.83 35.91 2.83
CA CYS A 152 11.28 35.76 2.89
C CYS A 152 11.91 36.10 4.26
N ASN A 153 11.15 36.00 5.35
CA ASN A 153 11.71 36.02 6.70
C ASN A 153 12.06 34.60 7.14
N CYS A 154 13.23 34.43 7.75
CA CYS A 154 13.60 33.16 8.36
C CYS A 154 12.84 32.99 9.70
N VAL A 155 11.87 32.07 9.74
CA VAL A 155 11.01 31.81 10.90
C VAL A 155 11.33 30.44 11.51
N GLU A 156 11.33 30.33 12.83
CA GLU A 156 11.60 29.07 13.53
C GLU A 156 10.45 28.08 13.34
N THR A 157 10.77 26.82 13.06
CA THR A 157 9.78 25.73 13.01
C THR A 157 9.51 25.23 14.43
N SER A 158 8.25 25.36 14.85
CA SER A 158 7.60 24.68 15.99
C SER A 158 8.38 24.62 17.33
N THR A 159 7.88 25.34 18.33
CA THR A 159 8.27 25.20 19.75
C THR A 159 7.60 23.99 20.44
N ALA A 160 6.89 23.13 19.72
CA ALA A 160 6.24 21.96 20.34
C ALA A 160 7.29 20.86 20.55
N VAL A 161 7.35 20.34 21.78
CA VAL A 161 8.03 19.07 22.08
C VAL A 161 7.08 17.94 21.67
N GLU A 162 7.58 16.92 20.98
CA GLU A 162 6.79 15.77 20.55
C GLU A 162 7.47 14.48 21.02
N ALA A 163 6.80 13.75 21.91
CA ALA A 163 7.30 12.56 22.55
C ALA A 163 7.09 11.32 21.66
N CYS A 164 8.13 10.49 21.51
CA CYS A 164 8.01 9.19 20.88
C CYS A 164 8.84 8.14 21.61
N ILE A 165 8.44 6.87 21.45
CA ILE A 165 9.00 5.72 22.15
C ILE A 165 9.66 4.79 21.14
N SER A 166 10.86 4.31 21.44
CA SER A 166 11.48 3.18 20.74
C SER A 166 11.77 2.02 21.71
N VAL A 167 11.83 0.79 21.18
CA VAL A 167 12.09 -0.43 21.96
C VAL A 167 13.15 -1.29 21.28
N ASP A 168 14.16 -1.70 22.05
CA ASP A 168 15.19 -2.63 21.63
C ASP A 168 15.19 -3.87 22.53
N GLN A 169 14.85 -5.03 21.99
CA GLN A 169 14.87 -6.27 22.76
C GLN A 169 16.32 -6.71 23.04
N ILE A 170 16.66 -6.92 24.31
CA ILE A 170 18.01 -7.33 24.74
C ILE A 170 18.07 -8.72 25.36
N ALA A 171 16.94 -9.26 25.83
CA ALA A 171 16.79 -10.64 26.29
C ALA A 171 15.31 -11.08 26.27
N PRO A 172 14.98 -12.37 26.46
CA PRO A 172 13.60 -12.79 26.67
C PRO A 172 12.96 -12.04 27.84
N PHE A 173 11.78 -11.46 27.61
CA PHE A 173 11.04 -10.61 28.55
C PHE A 173 11.72 -9.29 28.92
N THR A 174 12.89 -8.95 28.35
CA THR A 174 13.64 -7.73 28.70
C THR A 174 13.96 -6.90 27.47
N ALA A 175 13.57 -5.63 27.51
CA ALA A 175 13.89 -4.64 26.48
C ALA A 175 14.45 -3.35 27.09
N VAL A 176 15.11 -2.55 26.25
CA VAL A 176 15.49 -1.17 26.53
C VAL A 176 14.51 -0.26 25.82
N PHE A 177 13.89 0.65 26.55
CA PHE A 177 13.00 1.67 26.04
C PHE A 177 13.73 3.00 26.01
N SER A 178 13.67 3.71 24.88
CA SER A 178 14.35 5.00 24.70
C SER A 178 13.39 6.05 24.16
N SER A 179 13.61 7.30 24.56
CA SER A 179 12.85 8.44 24.03
C SER A 179 13.47 8.89 22.71
N CYS A 180 12.65 9.08 21.68
CA CYS A 180 13.06 9.61 20.38
C CYS A 180 12.55 11.04 20.14
N THR A 181 12.21 11.78 21.21
CA THR A 181 11.58 13.11 21.16
C THR A 181 12.17 14.04 20.11
N ILE A 182 11.29 14.70 19.37
CA ILE A 182 11.62 15.74 18.39
C ILE A 182 11.04 17.10 18.83
N GLY A 183 11.61 18.19 18.30
CA GLY A 183 11.19 19.54 18.66
C GLY A 183 11.57 19.95 20.09
N GLY A 184 10.96 21.03 20.59
CA GLY A 184 11.23 21.58 21.94
C GLY A 184 12.64 22.14 22.14
N THR A 185 12.96 22.49 23.40
CA THR A 185 14.28 22.98 23.82
C THR A 185 15.03 21.94 24.67
N PRO A 186 16.16 21.39 24.18
CA PRO A 186 17.01 20.49 24.97
C PRO A 186 17.50 21.22 26.25
N ALA A 187 17.57 20.63 27.44
CA ALA A 187 17.46 19.24 27.88
C ALA A 187 16.04 18.74 28.17
N TYR A 188 15.87 17.42 28.24
CA TYR A 188 14.58 16.76 28.48
C TYR A 188 14.55 16.00 29.80
N ASP A 189 13.44 16.12 30.53
CA ASP A 189 13.09 15.29 31.69
C ASP A 189 12.10 14.21 31.23
N ASN A 190 12.60 12.97 31.11
CA ASN A 190 11.84 11.79 30.68
C ASN A 190 11.32 10.98 31.88
N LEU A 191 10.02 10.65 31.87
CA LEU A 191 9.35 9.83 32.88
C LEU A 191 8.53 8.70 32.22
N TRP A 192 8.89 7.45 32.51
CA TRP A 192 8.31 6.25 31.92
C TRP A 192 7.32 5.56 32.86
N ASP A 193 6.22 5.02 32.33
CA ASP A 193 5.30 4.13 33.04
C ASP A 193 5.01 2.88 32.18
N PHE A 194 5.32 1.69 32.70
CA PHE A 194 5.18 0.41 31.99
C PHE A 194 3.88 -0.33 32.31
N SER A 195 2.98 0.26 33.09
CA SER A 195 1.69 -0.32 33.54
C SER A 195 1.77 -1.55 34.45
N ASP A 196 2.96 -2.12 34.66
CA ASP A 196 3.24 -3.26 35.55
C ASP A 196 4.10 -2.87 36.79
N GLY A 197 4.35 -1.57 36.97
CA GLY A 197 5.20 -1.01 38.00
C GLY A 197 4.85 0.46 38.31
N GLY A 198 5.74 1.13 39.05
CA GLY A 198 5.64 2.59 39.25
C GLY A 198 6.48 3.34 38.22
N ALA A 199 6.18 4.62 38.00
CA ALA A 199 6.89 5.42 37.01
C ALA A 199 8.38 5.60 37.33
N VAL A 200 9.24 5.53 36.31
CA VAL A 200 10.70 5.54 36.40
C VAL A 200 11.29 6.68 35.55
N PRO A 201 12.09 7.60 36.11
CA PRO A 201 12.73 8.65 35.33
C PRO A 201 14.01 8.16 34.62
N GLY A 202 14.29 8.68 33.43
CA GLY A 202 15.55 8.48 32.70
C GLY A 202 15.38 8.35 31.18
N ASP A 203 16.49 8.47 30.44
CA ASP A 203 16.46 8.53 28.98
C ASP A 203 16.32 7.14 28.32
N ASN A 204 17.11 6.17 28.79
CA ASN A 204 17.06 4.78 28.35
C ASN A 204 16.79 3.87 29.55
N ILE A 205 15.62 3.25 29.59
CA ILE A 205 15.20 2.39 30.70
C ILE A 205 15.17 0.94 30.24
N SER A 206 15.91 0.08 30.94
CA SER A 206 15.71 -1.36 30.79
C SER A 206 14.56 -1.81 31.67
N HIS A 207 13.58 -2.47 31.07
CA HIS A 207 12.43 -3.04 31.77
C HIS A 207 12.32 -4.55 31.51
N THR A 208 11.85 -5.30 32.50
CA THR A 208 11.65 -6.76 32.41
C THR A 208 10.23 -7.14 32.80
N TYR A 209 9.47 -7.66 31.84
CA TYR A 209 8.10 -8.12 32.04
C TYR A 209 8.08 -9.46 32.78
N THR A 210 7.06 -9.66 33.62
CA THR A 210 6.95 -10.87 34.47
C THR A 210 6.24 -12.04 33.78
N GLY A 211 5.63 -11.81 32.62
CA GLY A 211 4.95 -12.85 31.84
C GLY A 211 4.52 -12.34 30.46
N PRO A 212 3.94 -13.23 29.63
CA PRO A 212 3.33 -12.83 28.37
C PRO A 212 2.06 -12.01 28.62
N GLY A 213 1.75 -11.10 27.71
CA GLY A 213 0.59 -10.23 27.81
C GLY A 213 0.70 -8.99 26.95
N VAL A 214 -0.33 -8.14 27.06
CA VAL A 214 -0.36 -6.81 26.45
C VAL A 214 -0.15 -5.79 27.56
N TYR A 215 0.85 -4.94 27.39
CA TYR A 215 1.23 -3.90 28.33
C TYR A 215 1.10 -2.53 27.65
N THR A 216 0.82 -1.50 28.44
CA THR A 216 0.81 -0.12 27.95
C THR A 216 2.04 0.59 28.48
N VAL A 217 2.85 1.16 27.59
CA VAL A 217 4.05 1.91 27.94
C VAL A 217 3.82 3.37 27.61
N CYS A 218 3.85 4.22 28.63
CA CYS A 218 3.70 5.66 28.48
C CYS A 218 5.03 6.38 28.77
N LEU A 219 5.31 7.41 27.98
CA LEU A 219 6.43 8.32 28.16
C LEU A 219 5.88 9.74 28.29
N ASN A 220 6.24 10.40 29.39
CA ASN A 220 6.06 11.85 29.56
C ASN A 220 7.41 12.54 29.42
N VAL A 221 7.47 13.54 28.54
CA VAL A 221 8.68 14.32 28.27
C VAL A 221 8.41 15.76 28.63
N THR A 222 9.31 16.39 29.37
CA THR A 222 9.26 17.84 29.66
C THR A 222 10.58 18.49 29.23
N ASP A 223 10.51 19.54 28.43
CA ASP A 223 11.68 20.27 27.96
C ASP A 223 12.17 21.31 28.98
N GLN A 224 13.32 21.95 28.72
CA GLN A 224 13.91 22.91 29.66
C GLN A 224 13.02 24.15 29.95
N ASN A 225 12.06 24.45 29.06
CA ASN A 225 11.12 25.55 29.20
C ASN A 225 9.77 25.11 29.81
N GLU A 226 9.73 23.93 30.42
CA GLU A 226 8.53 23.33 31.02
C GLU A 226 7.39 23.05 30.03
N VAL A 227 7.72 22.94 28.74
CA VAL A 227 6.79 22.43 27.72
C VAL A 227 6.81 20.91 27.82
N PHE A 228 5.64 20.27 27.90
CA PHE A 228 5.56 18.82 28.02
C PHE A 228 4.71 18.21 26.93
N ASP A 229 5.06 16.98 26.57
CA ASP A 229 4.25 16.11 25.72
C ASP A 229 4.27 14.68 26.28
N ALA A 230 3.26 13.89 25.92
CA ALA A 230 3.10 12.53 26.41
C ALA A 230 2.57 11.63 25.30
N THR A 231 3.14 10.43 25.23
CA THR A 231 2.71 9.38 24.30
C THR A 231 2.59 8.05 25.03
N CYS A 232 1.73 7.17 24.54
CA CYS A 232 1.56 5.82 25.06
C CYS A 232 1.44 4.82 23.92
N GLU A 233 2.16 3.70 24.03
CA GLU A 233 2.17 2.62 23.05
C GLU A 233 1.79 1.27 23.67
N GLN A 234 1.20 0.39 22.85
CA GLN A 234 0.92 -0.99 23.26
C GLN A 234 2.12 -1.89 22.95
N VAL A 235 2.57 -2.64 23.97
CA VAL A 235 3.66 -3.60 23.84
C VAL A 235 3.11 -5.02 24.03
N TYR A 236 3.39 -5.88 23.06
CA TYR A 236 3.00 -7.28 23.06
C TYR A 236 4.18 -8.15 23.50
N VAL A 237 3.98 -8.93 24.55
CA VAL A 237 4.97 -9.88 25.08
C VAL A 237 4.48 -11.30 24.82
N ASP A 238 5.20 -12.06 23.99
CA ASP A 238 4.81 -13.43 23.65
C ASP A 238 5.24 -14.47 24.72
N ALA A 239 4.77 -15.71 24.58
CA ALA A 239 5.06 -16.80 25.51
C ALA A 239 6.56 -17.19 25.58
N ASN A 240 7.35 -16.82 24.56
CA ASN A 240 8.79 -17.03 24.50
C ASN A 240 9.59 -15.80 25.00
N GLY A 241 8.90 -14.72 25.38
CA GLY A 241 9.48 -13.46 25.83
C GLY A 241 9.90 -12.52 24.70
N GLY A 242 9.41 -12.71 23.47
CA GLY A 242 9.51 -11.73 22.38
C GLY A 242 8.70 -10.47 22.69
N ILE A 243 9.24 -9.30 22.36
CA ILE A 243 8.64 -7.99 22.66
C ILE A 243 8.46 -7.23 21.32
N SER A 244 7.25 -6.78 21.02
CA SER A 244 6.91 -6.07 19.78
C SER A 244 5.86 -4.96 20.01
N PHE A 245 5.88 -3.91 19.20
CA PHE A 245 4.77 -2.96 19.07
C PHE A 245 3.66 -3.48 18.15
N ASP A 246 3.99 -4.44 17.27
CA ASP A 246 3.01 -5.07 16.41
C ASP A 246 2.24 -6.16 17.17
N PRO A 247 0.90 -6.19 17.06
CA PRO A 247 0.12 -7.30 17.59
C PRO A 247 0.58 -8.61 16.92
N PRO A 248 0.66 -9.74 17.66
CA PRO A 248 0.93 -11.04 17.04
C PRO A 248 -0.12 -11.30 15.97
N ALA A 249 0.32 -11.69 14.76
CA ALA A 249 -0.59 -12.13 13.70
C ALA A 249 -1.53 -13.22 14.27
N GLY A 250 -2.83 -12.91 14.35
CA GLY A 250 -3.82 -13.80 14.92
C GLY A 250 -3.92 -15.13 14.16
N CYS A 251 -4.46 -16.14 14.83
CA CYS A 251 -4.87 -17.40 14.21
C CYS A 251 -6.18 -17.20 13.42
N GLU A 252 -6.31 -17.84 12.26
CA GLU A 252 -7.48 -17.69 11.38
C GLU A 252 -8.06 -19.07 11.01
N ALA A 253 -9.36 -19.26 11.27
CA ALA A 253 -10.07 -20.48 10.92
C ALA A 253 -10.39 -20.51 9.42
N CYS A 254 -10.05 -21.61 8.75
CA CYS A 254 -10.33 -21.82 7.34
C CYS A 254 -10.67 -23.29 7.08
N PHE A 255 -11.66 -23.55 6.23
CA PHE A 255 -11.91 -24.88 5.68
C PHE A 255 -12.43 -24.87 4.25
N THR A 256 -12.34 -26.02 3.59
CA THR A 256 -12.98 -26.31 2.31
C THR A 256 -13.78 -27.61 2.37
N VAL A 257 -14.82 -27.73 1.56
CA VAL A 257 -15.68 -28.91 1.45
C VAL A 257 -15.47 -29.54 0.08
N ILE A 258 -15.09 -30.82 0.07
CA ILE A 258 -14.77 -31.55 -1.16
C ILE A 258 -15.71 -32.77 -1.27
N PRO A 259 -16.51 -32.92 -2.34
CA PRO A 259 -17.29 -34.13 -2.57
C PRO A 259 -16.42 -35.38 -2.60
N VAL A 260 -16.89 -36.47 -1.99
CA VAL A 260 -16.20 -37.76 -2.07
C VAL A 260 -16.33 -38.30 -3.49
N MET A 261 -15.22 -38.68 -4.11
CA MET A 261 -15.20 -39.17 -5.50
C MET A 261 -14.99 -40.69 -5.54
N ASN A 262 -15.75 -41.39 -6.37
CA ASN A 262 -15.50 -42.77 -6.78
C ASN A 262 -15.10 -42.78 -8.27
N GLY A 263 -13.80 -42.70 -8.52
CA GLY A 263 -13.27 -42.37 -9.85
C GLY A 263 -13.59 -40.92 -10.21
N ASN A 264 -14.21 -40.69 -11.37
CA ASN A 264 -14.63 -39.35 -11.81
C ASN A 264 -16.07 -39.00 -11.41
N ASN A 265 -16.76 -39.87 -10.66
CA ASN A 265 -18.14 -39.65 -10.27
C ASN A 265 -18.22 -39.28 -8.78
N PRO A 266 -18.91 -38.19 -8.41
CA PRO A 266 -19.17 -37.87 -7.02
C PRO A 266 -20.08 -38.94 -6.39
N VAL A 267 -19.77 -39.32 -5.16
CA VAL A 267 -20.60 -40.19 -4.33
C VAL A 267 -21.74 -39.32 -3.77
N PRO A 268 -23.01 -39.63 -4.07
CA PRO A 268 -24.14 -38.85 -3.59
C PRO A 268 -24.11 -38.72 -2.07
N PHE A 269 -24.40 -37.52 -1.56
CA PHE A 269 -24.52 -37.22 -0.13
C PHE A 269 -23.23 -37.45 0.69
N GLN A 270 -22.04 -37.51 0.08
CA GLN A 270 -20.78 -37.63 0.83
C GLN A 270 -19.74 -36.55 0.52
N ALA A 271 -19.17 -35.95 1.56
CA ALA A 271 -18.09 -34.95 1.45
C ALA A 271 -17.00 -35.11 2.53
N ASN A 272 -15.84 -34.52 2.25
CA ASN A 272 -14.72 -34.33 3.17
C ASN A 272 -14.62 -32.84 3.52
N PHE A 273 -14.37 -32.53 4.80
CA PHE A 273 -14.10 -31.18 5.28
C PHE A 273 -12.60 -31.07 5.58
N ILE A 274 -11.91 -30.20 4.85
CA ILE A 274 -10.46 -30.06 4.89
C ILE A 274 -10.10 -28.72 5.52
N ASN A 275 -9.30 -28.74 6.57
CA ASN A 275 -8.80 -27.56 7.25
C ASN A 275 -7.70 -26.86 6.41
N CYS A 276 -7.74 -25.53 6.38
CA CYS A 276 -6.72 -24.64 5.82
C CYS A 276 -6.32 -23.52 6.80
N SER A 277 -6.63 -23.69 8.09
CA SER A 277 -6.43 -22.69 9.14
C SER A 277 -4.96 -22.32 9.35
N THR A 278 -4.72 -21.08 9.76
CA THR A 278 -3.40 -20.54 10.11
C THR A 278 -3.32 -20.24 11.61
N GLY A 279 -2.11 -20.21 12.17
CA GLY A 279 -1.86 -19.91 13.58
C GLY A 279 -0.54 -20.50 14.10
N ALA A 280 -0.28 -20.32 15.40
CA ALA A 280 0.91 -20.87 16.06
C ALA A 280 1.02 -22.41 15.87
N PRO A 281 2.23 -23.01 15.95
CA PRO A 281 2.54 -24.36 15.43
C PRO A 281 1.75 -25.54 16.05
N THR A 282 0.98 -25.32 17.11
CA THR A 282 0.07 -26.31 17.67
C THR A 282 -1.37 -25.86 17.55
N LEU A 283 -2.12 -26.45 16.61
CA LEU A 283 -3.56 -26.19 16.44
C LEU A 283 -4.40 -27.32 17.03
N SER A 284 -5.45 -26.95 17.73
CA SER A 284 -6.56 -27.82 18.12
C SER A 284 -7.82 -27.45 17.34
N TYR A 285 -8.68 -28.43 17.08
CA TYR A 285 -9.83 -28.31 16.18
C TYR A 285 -11.10 -28.75 16.88
N ILE A 286 -12.18 -28.00 16.68
CA ILE A 286 -13.54 -28.39 17.04
C ILE A 286 -14.42 -28.09 15.84
N TRP A 287 -14.86 -29.14 15.15
CA TRP A 287 -15.88 -29.06 14.12
C TRP A 287 -17.25 -29.22 14.76
N THR A 288 -18.20 -28.35 14.44
CA THR A 288 -19.63 -28.54 14.70
C THR A 288 -20.26 -29.05 13.40
N LEU A 289 -20.56 -30.35 13.35
CA LEU A 289 -21.02 -31.02 12.14
C LEU A 289 -22.52 -30.76 11.88
N PRO A 290 -23.01 -30.95 10.63
CA PRO A 290 -24.42 -30.76 10.27
C PRO A 290 -25.47 -31.53 11.06
N ASN A 291 -25.08 -32.57 11.79
CA ASN A 291 -25.95 -33.36 12.66
C ASN A 291 -25.96 -32.84 14.12
N GLY A 292 -25.29 -31.72 14.40
CA GLY A 292 -25.15 -31.12 15.72
C GLY A 292 -24.13 -31.84 16.63
N LEU A 293 -23.35 -32.79 16.10
CA LEU A 293 -22.28 -33.45 16.84
C LEU A 293 -20.94 -32.76 16.59
N ASN A 294 -20.03 -32.89 17.56
CA ASN A 294 -18.69 -32.31 17.44
C ASN A 294 -17.65 -33.35 17.00
N SER A 295 -16.64 -32.91 16.24
CA SER A 295 -15.45 -33.69 15.89
C SER A 295 -14.18 -32.90 16.20
N SER A 296 -13.13 -33.56 16.69
CA SER A 296 -11.84 -32.94 16.99
C SER A 296 -10.74 -33.34 16.02
N GLN A 297 -11.12 -33.90 14.86
CA GLN A 297 -10.16 -34.28 13.82
C GLN A 297 -9.65 -33.03 13.11
N GLN A 298 -8.41 -33.07 12.62
CA GLN A 298 -7.89 -31.99 11.76
C GLN A 298 -8.74 -31.85 10.49
N ASN A 299 -9.06 -32.99 9.84
CA ASN A 299 -9.95 -33.07 8.69
C ASN A 299 -11.06 -34.07 8.99
N GLN A 300 -12.30 -33.74 8.63
CA GLN A 300 -13.44 -34.65 8.74
C GLN A 300 -13.61 -35.39 7.41
N GLN A 301 -13.50 -36.71 7.41
CA GLN A 301 -13.55 -37.52 6.19
C GLN A 301 -14.88 -38.29 6.07
N ASN A 302 -15.37 -38.45 4.85
CA ASN A 302 -16.53 -39.26 4.46
C ASN A 302 -17.82 -38.94 5.26
N TYR A 303 -18.10 -37.66 5.50
CA TYR A 303 -19.34 -37.25 6.14
C TYR A 303 -20.53 -37.56 5.23
N THR A 304 -21.57 -38.22 5.76
CA THR A 304 -22.76 -38.60 4.99
C THR A 304 -23.97 -37.76 5.40
N PHE A 305 -24.60 -37.11 4.43
CA PHE A 305 -25.85 -36.37 4.61
C PHE A 305 -27.05 -37.33 4.50
N ASN A 306 -28.01 -37.22 5.42
CA ASN A 306 -29.15 -38.14 5.47
C ASN A 306 -30.31 -37.75 4.54
N ALA A 307 -30.31 -36.51 4.06
CA ALA A 307 -31.33 -35.98 3.16
C ALA A 307 -30.76 -34.81 2.33
N PRO A 308 -31.45 -34.39 1.25
CA PRO A 308 -31.26 -33.07 0.65
C PRO A 308 -31.63 -31.98 1.65
N GLY A 309 -30.95 -30.84 1.61
CA GLY A 309 -31.21 -29.72 2.50
C GLY A 309 -30.03 -28.78 2.69
N ILE A 310 -30.24 -27.78 3.53
CA ILE A 310 -29.24 -26.78 3.93
C ILE A 310 -28.69 -27.17 5.30
N TYR A 311 -27.37 -27.18 5.42
CA TYR A 311 -26.65 -27.70 6.56
C TYR A 311 -25.59 -26.69 7.02
N GLY A 312 -25.57 -26.34 8.31
CA GLY A 312 -24.49 -25.54 8.88
C GLY A 312 -23.26 -26.40 9.21
N LEU A 313 -22.07 -25.85 8.97
CA LEU A 313 -20.79 -26.43 9.37
C LEU A 313 -19.94 -25.33 9.98
N CYS A 314 -19.44 -25.55 11.20
CA CYS A 314 -18.50 -24.62 11.84
C CYS A 314 -17.18 -25.33 12.17
N LEU A 315 -16.07 -24.60 12.08
CA LEU A 315 -14.76 -25.00 12.53
C LEU A 315 -14.23 -23.93 13.46
N GLN A 316 -14.04 -24.29 14.73
CA GLN A 316 -13.29 -23.50 15.69
C GLN A 316 -11.88 -24.08 15.82
N ILE A 317 -10.87 -23.22 15.78
CA ILE A 317 -9.49 -23.55 16.10
C ILE A 317 -9.01 -22.86 17.37
N THR A 318 -8.04 -23.47 18.03
CA THR A 318 -7.27 -22.83 19.10
C THR A 318 -5.81 -23.18 18.94
N ASP A 319 -4.95 -22.17 18.87
CA ASP A 319 -3.51 -22.38 18.70
C ASP A 319 -2.74 -22.49 20.03
N GLY A 320 -1.42 -22.72 19.94
CA GLY A 320 -0.55 -22.89 21.11
C GLY A 320 -0.34 -21.64 21.97
N SER A 321 -0.69 -20.47 21.43
CA SER A 321 -0.65 -19.19 22.14
C SER A 321 -1.96 -18.89 22.89
N GLY A 322 -3.01 -19.70 22.65
CA GLY A 322 -4.34 -19.49 23.21
C GLY A 322 -5.25 -18.62 22.33
N CYS A 323 -4.82 -18.25 21.12
CA CYS A 323 -5.68 -17.60 20.14
C CYS A 323 -6.79 -18.56 19.70
N THR A 324 -8.02 -18.06 19.59
CA THR A 324 -9.18 -18.81 19.08
C THR A 324 -9.81 -18.12 17.87
N SER A 325 -10.14 -18.89 16.84
CA SER A 325 -10.86 -18.39 15.65
C SER A 325 -11.95 -19.39 15.24
N GLU A 326 -13.09 -18.90 14.79
CA GLU A 326 -14.22 -19.73 14.33
C GLU A 326 -14.70 -19.27 12.96
N LEU A 327 -14.87 -20.23 12.04
CA LEU A 327 -15.49 -20.01 10.74
C LEU A 327 -16.71 -20.93 10.64
N CYS A 328 -17.85 -20.37 10.22
CA CYS A 328 -19.06 -21.13 9.91
C CYS A 328 -19.47 -20.90 8.46
N ASP A 329 -19.90 -21.96 7.79
CA ASP A 329 -20.42 -21.92 6.42
C ASP A 329 -21.65 -22.83 6.25
N THR A 330 -22.37 -22.64 5.15
CA THR A 330 -23.59 -23.38 4.79
C THR A 330 -23.35 -24.29 3.58
N ILE A 331 -23.73 -25.56 3.73
CA ILE A 331 -23.63 -26.59 2.72
C ILE A 331 -25.04 -26.90 2.21
N VAL A 332 -25.21 -26.85 0.90
CA VAL A 332 -26.46 -27.22 0.22
C VAL A 332 -26.28 -28.58 -0.43
N VAL A 333 -27.16 -29.51 -0.08
CA VAL A 333 -27.22 -30.84 -0.68
C VAL A 333 -28.49 -30.94 -1.51
N ASP A 334 -28.33 -31.16 -2.82
CA ASP A 334 -29.44 -31.20 -3.76
C ASP A 334 -30.19 -32.55 -3.73
N PRO A 335 -31.39 -32.65 -4.34
CA PRO A 335 -32.18 -33.89 -4.38
C PRO A 335 -31.50 -35.08 -5.07
N ASN A 336 -30.47 -34.83 -5.90
CA ASN A 336 -29.69 -35.85 -6.58
C ASN A 336 -28.41 -36.22 -5.78
N GLY A 337 -28.20 -35.62 -4.61
CA GLY A 337 -27.06 -35.84 -3.73
C GLY A 337 -25.80 -35.06 -4.13
N GLY A 338 -25.91 -34.09 -5.04
CA GLY A 338 -24.86 -33.11 -5.31
C GLY A 338 -24.62 -32.22 -4.09
N ILE A 339 -23.35 -31.94 -3.78
CA ILE A 339 -22.95 -31.16 -2.61
C ILE A 339 -22.29 -29.89 -3.08
N ASN A 340 -22.82 -28.77 -2.62
CA ASN A 340 -22.35 -27.44 -2.94
C ASN A 340 -22.12 -26.67 -1.67
N THR A 341 -20.93 -26.12 -1.53
CA THR A 341 -20.76 -24.91 -0.73
C THR A 341 -21.31 -23.77 -1.57
N ILE A 342 -22.17 -22.94 -1.00
CA ILE A 342 -22.59 -21.70 -1.66
C ILE A 342 -21.28 -20.93 -1.96
N PRO A 343 -21.01 -20.57 -3.23
CA PRO A 343 -21.84 -19.61 -3.95
C PRO A 343 -22.49 -20.17 -5.24
N ALA A 344 -23.81 -19.97 -5.31
CA ALA A 344 -24.64 -19.81 -6.51
C ALA A 344 -24.54 -20.85 -7.64
N TRP A 345 -25.54 -21.75 -7.72
CA TRP A 345 -25.96 -22.30 -9.04
C TRP A 345 -27.43 -22.78 -9.14
N TYR A 346 -28.27 -22.53 -8.12
CA TYR A 346 -29.74 -22.61 -8.23
C TYR A 346 -30.37 -21.28 -7.80
N ASP A 347 -31.45 -20.87 -8.45
CA ASP A 347 -32.25 -19.71 -8.03
C ASP A 347 -33.30 -20.08 -6.98
N CYS A 348 -33.99 -19.09 -6.39
CA CYS A 348 -35.06 -19.29 -5.40
C CYS A 348 -36.30 -20.01 -5.95
N MET A 349 -36.35 -20.29 -7.25
CA MET A 349 -37.35 -21.15 -7.88
C MET A 349 -36.85 -22.58 -8.13
N GLY A 350 -35.63 -22.92 -7.68
CA GLY A 350 -35.01 -24.23 -7.84
C GLY A 350 -34.52 -24.51 -9.27
N VAL A 351 -34.31 -23.48 -10.09
CA VAL A 351 -33.83 -23.60 -11.46
C VAL A 351 -32.30 -23.47 -11.49
N LEU A 352 -31.67 -24.47 -12.10
CA LEU A 352 -30.25 -24.42 -12.47
C LEU A 352 -29.98 -23.22 -13.37
N TRP A 353 -29.12 -22.29 -12.93
CA TRP A 353 -28.84 -21.02 -13.63
C TRP A 353 -30.05 -20.08 -13.77
N GLY A 354 -31.03 -20.18 -12.88
CA GLY A 354 -32.16 -19.27 -12.88
C GLY A 354 -31.80 -17.87 -12.36
N ASN A 355 -32.67 -16.92 -12.66
CA ASN A 355 -32.44 -15.49 -12.42
C ASN A 355 -33.12 -15.02 -11.13
N SER A 356 -33.84 -15.90 -10.44
CA SER A 356 -34.69 -15.57 -9.28
C SER A 356 -33.89 -15.62 -7.98
N THR A 357 -32.87 -14.77 -7.80
CA THR A 357 -32.03 -14.77 -6.58
C THR A 357 -32.57 -13.82 -5.51
N ALA A 358 -32.05 -13.89 -4.28
CA ALA A 358 -32.35 -12.91 -3.24
C ALA A 358 -32.15 -11.46 -3.78
N GLY A 359 -33.10 -10.57 -3.48
CA GLY A 359 -33.17 -9.21 -4.01
C GLY A 359 -33.87 -9.07 -5.36
N THR A 360 -34.11 -10.16 -6.10
CA THR A 360 -34.80 -10.09 -7.39
C THR A 360 -36.32 -10.00 -7.22
N PRO A 361 -37.04 -9.38 -8.18
CA PRO A 361 -38.48 -9.23 -8.09
C PRO A 361 -39.21 -10.58 -8.07
N CYS A 362 -40.21 -10.68 -7.22
CA CYS A 362 -41.13 -11.79 -7.13
C CYS A 362 -42.57 -11.26 -7.06
N ASN A 363 -43.55 -12.14 -7.26
CA ASN A 363 -44.95 -11.76 -7.11
C ASN A 363 -45.52 -12.48 -5.89
N HIS A 364 -45.61 -11.77 -4.77
CA HIS A 364 -46.10 -12.33 -3.51
C HIS A 364 -47.59 -12.68 -3.68
N PRO A 365 -47.99 -13.93 -3.39
CA PRO A 365 -49.31 -14.46 -3.75
C PRO A 365 -50.51 -13.72 -3.18
N VAL A 366 -50.31 -12.82 -2.21
CA VAL A 366 -51.38 -12.06 -1.54
C VAL A 366 -51.30 -10.55 -1.79
N THR A 367 -50.10 -9.97 -1.86
CA THR A 367 -49.89 -8.51 -1.83
C THR A 367 -49.35 -7.95 -3.14
N GLY A 368 -49.10 -8.79 -4.14
CA GLY A 368 -48.54 -8.35 -5.41
C GLY A 368 -47.00 -8.26 -5.36
N PRO A 369 -46.37 -7.28 -6.03
CA PRO A 369 -44.91 -7.23 -6.17
C PRO A 369 -44.18 -7.31 -4.82
N GLY A 370 -43.15 -8.16 -4.79
CA GLY A 370 -42.27 -8.36 -3.66
C GLY A 370 -40.84 -8.60 -4.12
N THR A 371 -39.95 -8.88 -3.18
CA THR A 371 -38.56 -9.28 -3.43
C THR A 371 -38.29 -10.64 -2.80
N TRP A 372 -37.51 -11.47 -3.48
CA TRP A 372 -37.02 -12.71 -2.87
C TRP A 372 -36.07 -12.37 -1.72
N SER A 373 -36.32 -12.91 -0.52
CA SER A 373 -35.44 -12.77 0.64
C SER A 373 -34.19 -13.65 0.51
N ALA A 374 -33.22 -13.46 1.41
CA ALA A 374 -32.06 -14.35 1.52
C ALA A 374 -32.42 -15.81 1.81
N ASP A 375 -33.59 -16.04 2.43
CA ASP A 375 -34.15 -17.37 2.71
C ASP A 375 -35.03 -17.91 1.56
N CYS A 376 -35.03 -17.24 0.41
CA CYS A 376 -35.88 -17.55 -0.75
C CYS A 376 -37.39 -17.51 -0.48
N ASP A 377 -37.81 -16.63 0.43
CA ASP A 377 -39.22 -16.26 0.61
C ASP A 377 -39.54 -15.00 -0.19
N CYS A 378 -40.63 -15.01 -0.95
CA CYS A 378 -41.08 -13.80 -1.64
C CYS A 378 -41.72 -12.85 -0.63
N VAL A 379 -41.01 -11.80 -0.19
CA VAL A 379 -41.51 -10.85 0.81
C VAL A 379 -42.17 -9.64 0.14
N PRO A 380 -43.32 -9.14 0.62
CA PRO A 380 -43.90 -7.89 0.13
C PRO A 380 -42.92 -6.73 0.33
N ASN A 381 -42.79 -5.85 -0.66
CA ASN A 381 -41.99 -4.63 -0.49
C ASN A 381 -42.53 -3.84 0.71
N SER A 382 -41.76 -3.76 1.80
CA SER A 382 -42.09 -2.87 2.91
C SER A 382 -41.88 -1.44 2.44
N THR A 383 -42.87 -0.57 2.67
CA THR A 383 -42.70 0.86 2.44
C THR A 383 -41.74 1.39 3.49
N VAL A 384 -40.45 1.55 3.14
CA VAL A 384 -39.47 2.23 3.98
C VAL A 384 -39.74 3.73 3.84
N TYR A 385 -39.83 4.44 4.96
CA TYR A 385 -39.98 5.89 4.98
C TYR A 385 -38.62 6.52 5.23
N ASP A 386 -38.32 7.61 4.54
CA ASP A 386 -37.10 8.39 4.77
C ASP A 386 -37.21 9.27 6.04
N CYS A 387 -36.15 9.97 6.39
CA CYS A 387 -36.07 10.88 7.53
C CYS A 387 -37.04 12.08 7.42
N LEU A 388 -37.62 12.34 6.24
CA LEU A 388 -38.70 13.31 6.03
C LEU A 388 -40.09 12.67 5.98
N GLN A 389 -40.19 11.38 6.34
CA GLN A 389 -41.43 10.59 6.32
C GLN A 389 -42.04 10.48 4.93
N ILE A 390 -41.22 10.48 3.89
CA ILE A 390 -41.59 10.22 2.51
C ILE A 390 -41.36 8.74 2.22
N PRO A 391 -42.38 7.98 1.77
CA PRO A 391 -42.20 6.59 1.34
C PRO A 391 -41.19 6.51 0.20
N ASN A 392 -40.16 5.66 0.37
CA ASN A 392 -39.02 5.51 -0.55
C ASN A 392 -38.31 6.84 -0.87
N GLY A 393 -38.33 7.78 0.07
CA GLY A 393 -37.66 9.06 -0.09
C GLY A 393 -36.13 8.94 0.06
N PRO A 394 -35.37 9.92 -0.44
CA PRO A 394 -33.91 9.85 -0.50
C PRO A 394 -33.21 10.22 0.81
N ASN A 395 -33.92 10.74 1.82
CA ASN A 395 -33.30 11.26 3.04
C ASN A 395 -33.05 10.15 4.06
N LEU A 396 -32.05 9.29 3.83
CA LEU A 396 -31.67 8.21 4.75
C LEU A 396 -30.49 8.63 5.65
N PRO A 397 -30.24 7.95 6.79
CA PRO A 397 -29.00 8.15 7.54
C PRO A 397 -27.76 8.08 6.64
N GLY A 398 -26.85 9.05 6.78
CA GLY A 398 -25.67 9.24 5.93
C GLY A 398 -25.90 10.15 4.72
N THR A 399 -27.16 10.50 4.37
CA THR A 399 -27.43 11.42 3.25
C THR A 399 -27.32 12.89 3.68
N PRO A 400 -27.03 13.83 2.75
CA PRO A 400 -26.90 15.24 3.08
C PRO A 400 -28.24 15.86 3.53
N CYS A 401 -28.17 16.80 4.46
CA CYS A 401 -29.31 17.57 4.95
C CYS A 401 -28.96 19.06 4.99
N GLN A 402 -29.97 19.91 4.81
CA GLN A 402 -29.82 21.36 4.89
C GLN A 402 -30.79 21.92 5.92
N GLN A 403 -30.26 22.46 7.02
CA GLN A 403 -31.04 23.14 8.05
C GLN A 403 -30.54 24.58 8.18
N ALA A 404 -31.45 25.53 8.37
CA ALA A 404 -31.18 26.97 8.26
C ALA A 404 -29.90 27.42 8.99
N GLY A 405 -28.80 27.59 8.23
CA GLY A 405 -27.51 28.08 8.72
C GLY A 405 -26.34 27.08 8.61
N PHE A 406 -26.57 25.81 8.29
CA PHE A 406 -25.50 24.84 8.05
C PHE A 406 -25.93 23.70 7.12
N ILE A 407 -24.95 23.10 6.44
CA ILE A 407 -25.11 21.84 5.71
C ILE A 407 -24.58 20.74 6.63
N GLY A 408 -25.27 19.60 6.63
CA GLY A 408 -24.96 18.47 7.50
C GLY A 408 -25.28 17.13 6.88
N THR A 409 -25.22 16.07 7.67
CA THR A 409 -25.66 14.71 7.31
C THR A 409 -26.77 14.23 8.23
N TRP A 410 -27.68 13.40 7.73
CA TRP A 410 -28.70 12.75 8.57
C TRP A 410 -28.03 11.67 9.43
N ASP A 411 -28.17 11.73 10.75
CA ASP A 411 -27.71 10.67 11.65
C ASP A 411 -28.67 9.46 11.67
N ALA A 412 -28.30 8.40 12.40
CA ALA A 412 -29.11 7.18 12.54
C ALA A 412 -30.49 7.42 13.20
N ASP A 413 -30.65 8.54 13.90
CA ASP A 413 -31.89 8.98 14.55
C ASP A 413 -32.66 10.02 13.70
N CYS A 414 -32.25 10.24 12.45
CA CYS A 414 -32.80 11.22 11.53
C CYS A 414 -32.72 12.67 12.02
N ASN A 415 -31.62 13.06 12.68
CA ASN A 415 -31.27 14.46 12.94
C ASN A 415 -30.22 14.96 11.95
N CYS A 416 -30.31 16.23 11.57
CA CYS A 416 -29.34 16.87 10.68
C CYS A 416 -28.14 17.40 11.49
N VAL A 417 -26.95 16.80 11.34
CA VAL A 417 -25.74 17.15 12.10
C VAL A 417 -24.70 17.88 11.23
N PRO A 418 -24.06 18.98 11.69
CA PRO A 418 -23.08 19.74 10.89
C PRO A 418 -21.82 18.93 10.56
N ASN A 419 -21.28 19.10 9.34
CA ASN A 419 -19.99 18.51 8.97
C ASN A 419 -18.84 19.20 9.74
N SER A 420 -17.90 18.42 10.28
CA SER A 420 -16.73 18.91 11.03
C SER A 420 -15.73 19.61 10.10
N PRO A 421 -15.03 20.69 10.52
CA PRO A 421 -14.02 21.35 9.70
C PRO A 421 -12.72 20.53 9.71
N GLY A 422 -12.48 19.76 8.65
CA GLY A 422 -11.20 19.14 8.30
C GLY A 422 -10.80 19.54 6.87
N ASP A 423 -9.62 19.11 6.40
CA ASP A 423 -9.11 19.37 5.04
C ASP A 423 -10.17 19.02 3.97
N CYS A 424 -10.16 19.74 2.85
CA CYS A 424 -11.07 19.48 1.74
C CYS A 424 -10.69 18.15 1.05
N GLU A 425 -11.65 17.24 0.91
CA GLU A 425 -11.45 15.92 0.30
C GLU A 425 -12.35 15.82 -0.95
N ALA A 426 -11.74 15.50 -2.09
CA ALA A 426 -12.40 15.27 -3.36
C ALA A 426 -12.97 13.85 -3.39
N GLY A 427 -14.18 13.70 -3.93
CA GLY A 427 -14.78 12.39 -4.10
C GLY A 427 -15.93 12.47 -5.08
N PHE A 428 -16.22 11.37 -5.77
CA PHE A 428 -17.38 11.30 -6.63
C PHE A 428 -17.94 9.88 -6.71
N TRP A 429 -19.18 9.79 -7.17
CA TRP A 429 -19.84 8.56 -7.55
C TRP A 429 -20.47 8.72 -8.92
N VAL A 430 -20.48 7.67 -9.73
CA VAL A 430 -21.10 7.72 -11.06
C VAL A 430 -22.14 6.62 -11.21
N LEU A 431 -23.19 6.91 -11.98
CA LEU A 431 -24.21 5.93 -12.37
C LEU A 431 -24.46 6.01 -13.88
N GLN A 432 -24.83 4.87 -14.44
CA GLN A 432 -25.44 4.81 -15.77
C GLN A 432 -26.64 5.75 -15.83
N ALA A 433 -26.71 6.60 -16.85
CA ALA A 433 -27.90 7.41 -17.07
C ALA A 433 -29.02 6.58 -17.68
N TYR A 434 -30.25 6.81 -17.22
CA TYR A 434 -31.46 6.15 -17.72
C TYR A 434 -32.48 7.18 -18.19
N GLU A 435 -33.31 6.77 -19.16
CA GLU A 435 -34.43 7.59 -19.61
C GLU A 435 -35.34 7.98 -18.43
N ASN A 436 -35.87 9.20 -18.47
CA ASN A 436 -36.73 9.79 -17.42
C ASN A 436 -36.07 9.99 -16.04
N GLY A 437 -34.74 9.92 -15.95
CA GLY A 437 -34.04 10.21 -14.68
C GLY A 437 -34.11 9.06 -13.66
N ASP A 438 -34.37 7.83 -14.11
CA ASP A 438 -34.46 6.66 -13.23
C ASP A 438 -33.08 6.29 -12.65
N THR A 439 -32.87 6.53 -11.35
CA THR A 439 -31.63 6.18 -10.64
C THR A 439 -31.65 4.78 -10.04
N THR A 440 -32.72 4.00 -10.26
CA THR A 440 -32.91 2.65 -9.67
C THR A 440 -32.38 1.52 -10.56
N GLY A 441 -31.84 1.85 -11.73
CA GLY A 441 -31.32 0.87 -12.70
C GLY A 441 -32.40 0.10 -13.48
N ASN A 442 -33.68 0.46 -13.33
CA ASN A 442 -34.81 -0.22 -13.95
C ASN A 442 -35.29 0.42 -15.26
N GLY A 443 -34.78 1.61 -15.58
CA GLY A 443 -35.11 2.36 -16.79
C GLY A 443 -34.42 1.79 -18.02
N THR A 444 -34.74 2.36 -19.19
CA THR A 444 -33.94 2.09 -20.40
C THR A 444 -32.63 2.89 -20.30
N PRO A 445 -31.45 2.24 -20.33
CA PRO A 445 -30.18 2.96 -20.24
C PRO A 445 -30.00 3.86 -21.46
N ILE A 446 -29.47 5.06 -21.25
CA ILE A 446 -29.06 5.97 -22.31
C ILE A 446 -27.61 5.64 -22.66
N PRO A 447 -27.34 5.10 -23.86
CA PRO A 447 -26.00 4.67 -24.22
C PRO A 447 -24.95 5.77 -24.08
N ASN A 448 -23.77 5.38 -23.61
CA ASN A 448 -22.58 6.21 -23.38
C ASN A 448 -22.76 7.38 -22.41
N THR A 449 -23.90 7.48 -21.73
CA THR A 449 -24.23 8.65 -20.89
C THR A 449 -24.10 8.29 -19.41
N LEU A 450 -23.36 9.12 -18.68
CA LEU A 450 -23.13 8.98 -17.24
C LEU A 450 -23.69 10.17 -16.46
N TRP A 451 -24.25 9.87 -15.29
CA TRP A 451 -24.50 10.84 -14.24
C TRP A 451 -23.41 10.79 -13.20
N VAL A 452 -22.89 11.95 -12.84
CA VAL A 452 -21.75 12.09 -11.94
C VAL A 452 -22.18 12.91 -10.73
N TRP A 453 -22.05 12.33 -9.56
CA TRP A 453 -22.30 12.98 -8.28
C TRP A 453 -20.99 13.34 -7.61
N ASN A 454 -20.82 14.62 -7.35
CA ASN A 454 -19.82 15.08 -6.41
C ASN A 454 -20.14 14.58 -4.98
N LEU A 455 -19.17 13.94 -4.34
CA LEU A 455 -19.17 13.49 -2.95
C LEU A 455 -18.11 14.21 -2.10
N SER A 456 -17.48 15.26 -2.62
CA SER A 456 -16.50 16.05 -1.88
C SER A 456 -17.00 16.55 -0.53
N ASN A 457 -16.12 16.53 0.46
CA ASN A 457 -16.41 16.88 1.84
C ASN A 457 -15.26 17.69 2.47
N GLY A 458 -15.48 18.22 3.68
CA GLY A 458 -14.48 19.01 4.40
C GLY A 458 -14.34 20.45 3.90
N GLY A 459 -13.18 21.08 4.12
CA GLY A 459 -12.87 22.43 3.67
C GLY A 459 -13.78 23.54 4.24
N THR A 460 -13.62 24.73 3.70
CA THR A 460 -14.40 25.92 4.07
C THR A 460 -15.06 26.57 2.86
N GLY A 461 -16.37 26.81 2.97
CA GLY A 461 -17.15 27.58 1.99
C GLY A 461 -17.59 26.80 0.75
N PHE A 462 -17.57 27.47 -0.42
CA PHE A 462 -18.04 26.89 -1.68
C PHE A 462 -16.87 26.28 -2.46
N TYR A 463 -17.07 25.10 -3.04
CA TYR A 463 -16.11 24.51 -3.96
C TYR A 463 -16.25 25.07 -5.39
N GLN A 464 -15.10 25.23 -6.04
CA GLN A 464 -14.96 25.22 -7.48
C GLN A 464 -14.67 23.79 -7.94
N PHE A 465 -15.28 23.37 -9.03
CA PHE A 465 -15.13 22.02 -9.58
C PHE A 465 -14.40 22.07 -10.91
N VAL A 466 -13.48 21.13 -11.12
CA VAL A 466 -12.86 20.85 -12.41
C VAL A 466 -12.90 19.34 -12.62
N TRP A 467 -13.70 18.91 -13.58
CA TRP A 467 -13.80 17.52 -14.02
C TRP A 467 -12.93 17.32 -15.26
N ASP A 468 -12.20 16.21 -15.31
CA ASP A 468 -11.59 15.66 -16.52
C ASP A 468 -12.16 14.24 -16.73
N PHE A 469 -12.83 14.02 -17.86
CA PHE A 469 -13.50 12.74 -18.13
C PHE A 469 -12.58 11.68 -18.76
N GLY A 470 -11.31 12.00 -19.00
CA GLY A 470 -10.34 11.07 -19.59
C GLY A 470 -10.48 10.89 -21.11
N ASP A 471 -11.45 11.55 -21.75
CA ASP A 471 -11.65 11.60 -23.20
C ASP A 471 -11.25 12.96 -23.82
N GLY A 472 -10.65 13.83 -23.01
CA GLY A 472 -10.25 15.19 -23.39
C GLY A 472 -11.35 16.24 -23.22
N SER A 473 -12.53 15.87 -22.71
CA SER A 473 -13.57 16.81 -22.31
C SER A 473 -13.50 17.13 -20.81
N THR A 474 -14.02 18.30 -20.43
CA THR A 474 -14.01 18.79 -19.04
C THR A 474 -15.33 19.43 -18.65
N SER A 475 -15.59 19.55 -17.35
CA SER A 475 -16.74 20.28 -16.81
C SER A 475 -16.38 21.06 -15.55
N THR A 476 -17.16 22.10 -15.22
CA THR A 476 -17.07 22.84 -13.96
C THR A 476 -18.37 22.82 -13.17
N GLU A 477 -19.33 21.99 -13.59
CA GLU A 477 -20.60 21.83 -12.88
C GLU A 477 -20.42 20.93 -11.65
N ALA A 478 -21.20 21.15 -10.59
CA ALA A 478 -21.12 20.29 -9.39
C ALA A 478 -21.64 18.86 -9.64
N PHE A 479 -22.56 18.71 -10.60
CA PHE A 479 -23.23 17.44 -10.94
C PHE A 479 -23.34 17.30 -12.47
N PRO A 480 -22.22 17.07 -13.17
CA PRO A 480 -22.25 17.02 -14.63
C PRO A 480 -22.91 15.72 -15.13
N THR A 481 -23.54 15.82 -16.31
CA THR A 481 -23.86 14.64 -17.13
C THR A 481 -22.84 14.59 -18.26
N HIS A 482 -22.20 13.43 -18.46
CA HIS A 482 -21.20 13.26 -19.51
C HIS A 482 -21.62 12.20 -20.53
N ILE A 483 -21.20 12.37 -21.78
CA ILE A 483 -21.48 11.43 -22.89
C ILE A 483 -20.17 11.06 -23.57
N TYR A 484 -19.77 9.79 -23.48
CA TYR A 484 -18.60 9.28 -24.18
C TYR A 484 -18.89 9.04 -25.67
N ALA A 485 -17.93 9.39 -26.52
CA ALA A 485 -18.08 9.23 -27.96
C ALA A 485 -17.94 7.76 -28.39
N ASP A 486 -17.04 7.02 -27.74
CA ASP A 486 -16.67 5.65 -28.07
C ASP A 486 -16.70 4.78 -26.80
N SER A 487 -16.66 3.45 -26.96
CA SER A 487 -16.45 2.50 -25.87
C SER A 487 -14.96 2.45 -25.49
N GLY A 488 -14.64 2.30 -24.21
CA GLY A 488 -13.26 2.18 -23.77
C GLY A 488 -13.07 2.44 -22.28
N PRO A 489 -11.84 2.22 -21.78
CA PRO A 489 -11.45 2.66 -20.45
C PRO A 489 -11.23 4.17 -20.44
N TYR A 490 -11.72 4.83 -19.40
CA TYR A 490 -11.53 6.25 -19.15
C TYR A 490 -11.12 6.46 -17.69
N GLU A 491 -10.24 7.44 -17.46
CA GLU A 491 -9.86 7.89 -16.13
C GLU A 491 -10.61 9.18 -15.84
N LEU A 492 -11.58 9.13 -14.93
CA LEU A 492 -12.39 10.28 -14.53
C LEU A 492 -11.76 10.92 -13.30
N CYS A 493 -11.43 12.20 -13.37
CA CYS A 493 -10.86 12.96 -12.27
C CYS A 493 -11.76 14.14 -11.88
N LEU A 494 -11.88 14.38 -10.58
CA LEU A 494 -12.45 15.59 -9.98
C LEU A 494 -11.38 16.31 -9.17
N THR A 495 -11.10 17.56 -9.54
CA THR A 495 -10.37 18.50 -8.68
C THR A 495 -11.35 19.49 -8.07
N ILE A 496 -11.32 19.64 -6.75
CA ILE A 496 -12.03 20.70 -6.04
C ILE A 496 -11.09 21.80 -5.57
N THR A 497 -11.60 23.01 -5.44
CA THR A 497 -10.92 24.11 -4.75
C THR A 497 -11.91 24.83 -3.86
N ASP A 498 -11.68 24.86 -2.56
CA ASP A 498 -12.57 25.59 -1.63
C ASP A 498 -12.29 27.10 -1.61
N SER A 499 -13.01 27.82 -0.74
CA SER A 499 -12.90 29.28 -0.69
C SER A 499 -11.66 29.81 0.03
N ASP A 500 -10.99 28.99 0.84
CA ASP A 500 -9.72 29.31 1.49
C ASP A 500 -8.51 28.82 0.67
N GLY A 501 -8.77 28.17 -0.47
CA GLY A 501 -7.76 27.73 -1.44
C GLY A 501 -7.24 26.32 -1.17
N CYS A 502 -7.89 25.54 -0.32
CA CYS A 502 -7.63 24.10 -0.22
C CYS A 502 -8.01 23.44 -1.54
N THR A 503 -7.14 22.59 -2.07
CA THR A 503 -7.36 21.84 -3.31
C THR A 503 -7.15 20.35 -3.09
N ASP A 504 -8.05 19.53 -3.61
CA ASP A 504 -7.86 18.08 -3.62
C ASP A 504 -8.34 17.47 -4.94
N THR A 505 -7.75 16.35 -5.35
CA THR A 505 -8.07 15.65 -6.59
C THR A 505 -8.29 14.16 -6.36
N TYR A 506 -9.45 13.67 -6.79
CA TYR A 506 -9.79 12.25 -6.78
C TYR A 506 -9.99 11.76 -8.20
N CYS A 507 -9.37 10.63 -8.54
CA CYS A 507 -9.46 10.00 -9.86
C CYS A 507 -9.89 8.55 -9.73
N ASP A 508 -10.72 8.07 -10.66
CA ASP A 508 -11.12 6.69 -10.69
C ASP A 508 -11.40 6.17 -12.12
N SER A 509 -11.15 4.88 -12.33
CA SER A 509 -11.20 4.26 -13.66
C SER A 509 -12.58 3.69 -14.00
N LEU A 510 -13.18 4.15 -15.09
CA LEU A 510 -14.44 3.59 -15.61
C LEU A 510 -14.25 2.92 -16.97
N SER A 511 -15.14 1.98 -17.30
CA SER A 511 -15.20 1.38 -18.63
C SER A 511 -16.61 1.52 -19.21
N VAL A 512 -16.67 2.04 -20.43
CA VAL A 512 -17.89 2.05 -21.27
C VAL A 512 -17.79 0.87 -22.23
N ASP A 513 -18.77 -0.03 -22.22
CA ASP A 513 -18.78 -1.18 -23.12
C ASP A 513 -19.26 -0.83 -24.54
N GLU A 514 -19.21 -1.80 -25.46
CA GLU A 514 -19.65 -1.63 -26.86
C GLU A 514 -21.16 -1.32 -26.99
N ASP A 515 -21.97 -1.66 -25.98
CA ASP A 515 -23.40 -1.38 -25.93
C ASP A 515 -23.69 0.00 -25.27
N GLY A 516 -22.64 0.71 -24.86
CA GLY A 516 -22.70 2.01 -24.18
C GLY A 516 -23.18 1.94 -22.75
N ILE A 517 -23.11 0.76 -22.13
CA ILE A 517 -23.41 0.52 -20.73
C ILE A 517 -22.10 0.59 -19.93
N TYR A 518 -22.18 1.29 -18.81
CA TYR A 518 -21.07 1.40 -17.86
C TYR A 518 -20.91 0.13 -17.03
N SER A 519 -19.66 -0.33 -16.91
CA SER A 519 -19.27 -1.40 -16.01
C SER A 519 -18.04 -1.00 -15.19
N GLY A 520 -18.23 -0.18 -14.14
CA GLY A 520 -17.33 -0.18 -12.97
C GLY A 520 -17.18 1.14 -12.18
N LEU A 521 -17.54 1.09 -10.87
CA LEU A 521 -17.27 1.90 -9.63
C LEU A 521 -18.56 2.45 -8.94
N ILE A 522 -18.88 2.37 -7.63
CA ILE A 522 -18.63 1.48 -6.45
C ILE A 522 -19.92 1.55 -5.59
N GLY A 523 -20.24 0.51 -4.82
CA GLY A 523 -21.21 0.59 -3.70
C GLY A 523 -21.55 -0.78 -3.14
N ASP A 524 -21.19 -1.01 -1.88
CA ASP A 524 -21.30 -2.24 -1.09
C ASP A 524 -22.58 -3.07 -1.35
N THR A 525 -22.45 -4.41 -1.33
CA THR A 525 -23.52 -5.45 -1.35
C THR A 525 -24.06 -6.01 -2.69
N GLY A 526 -23.21 -6.40 -3.65
CA GLY A 526 -23.67 -7.19 -4.79
C GLY A 526 -22.59 -7.96 -5.55
N ASN A 527 -22.91 -9.18 -5.99
CA ASN A 527 -21.97 -10.19 -6.47
C ASN A 527 -21.20 -9.81 -7.77
N ARG A 528 -19.94 -10.26 -7.86
CA ARG A 528 -18.89 -9.82 -8.79
C ARG A 528 -18.93 -10.57 -10.13
N THR A 529 -18.97 -9.87 -11.27
CA THR A 529 -18.49 -10.42 -12.56
C THR A 529 -17.93 -9.33 -13.47
N ALA A 530 -16.78 -8.75 -13.12
CA ALA A 530 -15.83 -8.19 -14.08
C ALA A 530 -14.48 -8.03 -13.38
N LEU A 531 -13.47 -8.79 -13.84
CA LEU A 531 -12.09 -8.56 -13.45
C LEU A 531 -11.61 -7.31 -14.22
N THR A 532 -11.62 -6.15 -13.56
CA THR A 532 -10.82 -5.01 -14.03
C THR A 532 -9.43 -5.18 -13.44
N ILE A 533 -8.47 -5.58 -14.29
CA ILE A 533 -7.04 -5.52 -13.92
C ILE A 533 -6.64 -4.06 -14.03
N ASN A 534 -6.52 -3.41 -12.88
CA ASN A 534 -5.89 -2.09 -12.82
C ASN A 534 -4.37 -2.32 -12.87
N VAL A 535 -3.73 -2.08 -14.02
CA VAL A 535 -2.28 -1.86 -14.04
C VAL A 535 -2.07 -0.39 -13.65
N VAL A 536 -2.31 -0.11 -12.37
CA VAL A 536 -1.62 1.01 -11.73
C VAL A 536 -0.15 0.62 -11.79
N ASN A 537 0.74 1.51 -12.23
CA ASN A 537 2.17 1.29 -12.00
C ASN A 537 2.32 0.85 -10.53
N PRO A 538 2.92 -0.31 -10.25
CA PRO A 538 2.91 -0.82 -8.89
C PRO A 538 3.60 0.18 -7.98
N LEU A 539 2.90 0.63 -6.94
CA LEU A 539 3.55 0.92 -5.66
C LEU A 539 4.25 -0.39 -5.26
N THR A 540 5.57 -0.41 -5.36
CA THR A 540 6.40 -1.58 -5.08
C THR A 540 6.39 -1.88 -3.58
N THR A 541 5.49 -2.75 -3.13
CA THR A 541 5.70 -3.57 -1.93
C THR A 541 5.84 -5.06 -2.27
N GLY A 542 6.20 -5.36 -3.52
CA GLY A 542 6.76 -6.65 -3.88
C GLY A 542 8.20 -6.73 -3.39
N ILE A 543 8.58 -7.86 -2.80
CA ILE A 543 9.99 -8.26 -2.76
C ILE A 543 10.47 -8.17 -4.22
N ASP A 544 11.40 -7.25 -4.51
CA ASP A 544 11.95 -7.08 -5.86
C ASP A 544 12.31 -8.46 -6.42
N GLU A 545 11.65 -8.87 -7.52
CA GLU A 545 12.17 -9.98 -8.31
C GLU A 545 13.50 -9.50 -8.88
N GLU A 546 14.58 -9.94 -8.25
CA GLU A 546 15.93 -9.50 -8.58
C GLU A 546 16.22 -9.80 -10.06
N GLU A 547 16.31 -8.75 -10.89
CA GLU A 547 16.53 -8.89 -12.33
C GLU A 547 17.77 -9.75 -12.58
N MET A 548 17.59 -10.88 -13.29
CA MET A 548 18.67 -11.83 -13.54
C MET A 548 19.84 -11.19 -14.31
N LEU A 549 19.61 -10.14 -15.10
CA LEU A 549 20.60 -9.52 -15.97
C LEU A 549 20.76 -8.03 -15.62
N ALA A 550 22.00 -7.56 -15.42
CA ALA A 550 22.26 -6.22 -14.89
C ALA A 550 22.80 -5.22 -15.94
N THR A 551 23.66 -5.66 -16.87
CA THR A 551 24.26 -4.78 -17.89
C THR A 551 24.51 -5.54 -19.19
N ILE A 552 24.52 -4.85 -20.33
CA ILE A 552 24.93 -5.41 -21.63
C ILE A 552 25.81 -4.42 -22.40
N SER A 553 26.81 -4.91 -23.11
CA SER A 553 27.69 -4.13 -23.99
C SER A 553 28.00 -4.90 -25.26
N LEU A 554 27.95 -4.23 -26.41
CA LEU A 554 28.11 -4.82 -27.74
C LEU A 554 29.25 -4.16 -28.51
N TRP A 555 30.15 -4.96 -29.09
CA TRP A 555 31.19 -4.45 -29.99
C TRP A 555 31.75 -5.51 -30.95
N PRO A 556 32.25 -5.11 -32.14
CA PRO A 556 32.09 -3.78 -32.74
C PRO A 556 30.66 -3.55 -33.22
N ASN A 557 30.22 -2.29 -33.20
CA ASN A 557 28.97 -1.85 -33.81
C ASN A 557 29.30 -0.63 -34.70
N PRO A 558 29.25 -0.74 -36.04
CA PRO A 558 28.71 -1.86 -36.81
C PRO A 558 29.51 -3.17 -36.75
N ALA A 559 28.80 -4.29 -36.74
CA ALA A 559 29.35 -5.64 -36.77
C ALA A 559 29.54 -6.10 -38.22
N ARG A 560 30.66 -6.80 -38.48
CA ARG A 560 30.93 -7.41 -39.80
C ARG A 560 30.63 -8.90 -39.77
N GLU A 561 31.54 -9.67 -39.17
CA GLU A 561 31.43 -11.13 -39.07
C GLU A 561 31.03 -11.58 -37.67
N LEU A 562 31.45 -10.85 -36.64
CA LEU A 562 31.23 -11.19 -35.24
C LEU A 562 30.79 -9.97 -34.44
N LEU A 563 29.88 -10.20 -33.51
CA LEU A 563 29.43 -9.28 -32.47
C LEU A 563 29.81 -9.88 -31.11
N ASN A 564 30.68 -9.21 -30.38
CA ASN A 564 31.00 -9.57 -29.00
C ASN A 564 29.97 -8.93 -28.08
N ILE A 565 29.55 -9.72 -27.09
CA ILE A 565 28.55 -9.35 -26.11
C ILE A 565 29.20 -9.55 -24.74
N ALA A 566 29.29 -8.50 -23.92
CA ALA A 566 29.51 -8.67 -22.49
C ALA A 566 28.23 -8.33 -21.75
N LEU A 567 27.91 -9.13 -20.73
CA LEU A 567 26.75 -8.90 -19.89
C LEU A 567 27.00 -9.44 -18.48
N ASP A 568 26.52 -8.72 -17.48
CA ASP A 568 26.56 -9.19 -16.08
C ASP A 568 25.23 -9.85 -15.72
N SER A 569 25.29 -11.05 -15.13
CA SER A 569 24.13 -11.81 -14.66
C SER A 569 24.18 -11.94 -13.14
N ARG A 570 23.10 -11.69 -12.42
CA ARG A 570 23.06 -11.83 -10.95
C ARG A 570 22.99 -13.28 -10.50
N THR A 571 22.37 -14.14 -11.30
CA THR A 571 22.28 -15.58 -11.06
C THR A 571 22.82 -16.38 -12.25
N ALA A 572 23.20 -17.64 -12.03
CA ALA A 572 23.59 -18.55 -13.10
C ALA A 572 22.35 -19.22 -13.69
N GLY A 573 22.23 -19.26 -15.01
CA GLY A 573 21.01 -19.73 -15.67
C GLY A 573 21.12 -19.83 -17.18
N THR A 574 20.12 -20.46 -17.80
CA THR A 574 20.03 -20.57 -19.26
C THR A 574 19.20 -19.42 -19.81
N VAL A 575 19.78 -18.64 -20.73
CA VAL A 575 19.08 -17.55 -21.42
C VAL A 575 18.85 -17.87 -22.88
N ARG A 576 17.82 -17.26 -23.46
CA ARG A 576 17.63 -17.24 -24.91
C ARG A 576 18.18 -15.95 -25.48
N LEU A 577 18.88 -16.07 -26.60
CA LEU A 577 19.46 -15.01 -27.39
C LEU A 577 18.76 -14.97 -28.76
N GLU A 578 18.05 -13.89 -29.04
CA GLU A 578 17.25 -13.70 -30.26
C GLU A 578 17.73 -12.45 -31.01
N VAL A 579 17.93 -12.57 -32.33
CA VAL A 579 18.14 -11.41 -33.20
C VAL A 579 16.85 -11.16 -33.95
N VAL A 580 16.36 -9.92 -33.87
CA VAL A 580 15.09 -9.49 -34.45
C VAL A 580 15.36 -8.40 -35.49
N ASP A 581 14.73 -8.53 -36.67
CA ASP A 581 14.79 -7.51 -37.71
C ASP A 581 13.82 -6.33 -37.44
N LEU A 582 13.84 -5.29 -38.29
CA LEU A 582 12.98 -4.11 -38.13
C LEU A 582 11.48 -4.39 -38.28
N ASN A 583 11.10 -5.55 -38.84
CA ASN A 583 9.71 -5.96 -38.95
C ASN A 583 9.27 -6.81 -37.75
N GLY A 584 10.12 -6.94 -36.72
CA GLY A 584 9.82 -7.72 -35.52
C GLY A 584 10.00 -9.23 -35.70
N ARG A 585 10.59 -9.69 -36.82
CA ARG A 585 10.80 -11.12 -37.07
C ARG A 585 12.10 -11.59 -36.42
N ILE A 586 12.04 -12.71 -35.70
CA ILE A 586 13.23 -13.40 -35.20
C ILE A 586 13.97 -14.02 -36.40
N VAL A 587 15.18 -13.54 -36.67
CA VAL A 587 16.05 -13.97 -37.77
C VAL A 587 17.20 -14.87 -37.31
N MET A 588 17.48 -14.91 -36.00
CA MET A 588 18.42 -15.84 -35.38
C MET A 588 18.00 -16.11 -33.94
N GLU A 589 18.17 -17.34 -33.46
CA GLU A 589 17.86 -17.73 -32.09
C GLU A 589 18.90 -18.74 -31.59
N ARG A 590 19.32 -18.61 -30.33
CA ARG A 590 20.21 -19.56 -29.64
C ARG A 590 19.94 -19.56 -28.14
N GLN A 591 20.19 -20.67 -27.45
CA GLN A 591 20.28 -20.71 -25.98
C GLN A 591 21.73 -20.66 -25.51
N GLU A 592 22.01 -19.90 -24.46
CA GLU A 592 23.34 -19.75 -23.86
C GLU A 592 23.26 -19.96 -22.34
N GLN A 593 24.30 -20.55 -21.76
CA GLN A 593 24.42 -20.68 -20.31
C GLN A 593 25.21 -19.50 -19.76
N LEU A 594 24.65 -18.81 -18.77
CA LEU A 594 25.30 -17.72 -18.06
C LEU A 594 25.76 -18.18 -16.67
N ASN A 595 26.89 -17.66 -16.24
CA ASN A 595 27.35 -17.72 -14.87
C ASN A 595 26.87 -16.47 -14.11
N ALA A 596 26.76 -16.55 -12.78
CA ALA A 596 26.63 -15.35 -11.96
C ALA A 596 27.91 -14.48 -12.09
N GLY A 597 27.75 -13.17 -12.20
CA GLY A 597 28.78 -12.20 -12.56
C GLY A 597 28.90 -11.95 -14.08
N GLY A 598 30.10 -11.56 -14.52
CA GLY A 598 30.35 -11.16 -15.90
C GLY A 598 30.46 -12.33 -16.87
N ASN A 599 29.73 -12.23 -17.98
CA ASN A 599 29.70 -13.18 -19.08
C ASN A 599 30.18 -12.53 -20.37
N ARG A 600 30.82 -13.32 -21.24
CA ARG A 600 31.23 -12.89 -22.57
C ARG A 600 30.77 -13.90 -23.61
N LEU A 601 29.93 -13.45 -24.53
CA LEU A 601 29.38 -14.25 -25.62
C LEU A 601 29.84 -13.69 -26.97
N GLN A 602 29.83 -14.55 -27.99
CA GLN A 602 30.12 -14.17 -29.36
C GLN A 602 29.02 -14.64 -30.29
N LEU A 603 28.51 -13.71 -31.09
CA LEU A 603 27.47 -13.96 -32.08
C LEU A 603 28.03 -13.77 -33.48
N GLY A 604 27.95 -14.82 -34.31
CA GLY A 604 28.29 -14.73 -35.73
C GLY A 604 27.19 -13.99 -36.49
N THR A 605 27.52 -12.85 -37.09
CA THR A 605 26.58 -11.99 -37.85
C THR A 605 26.65 -12.20 -39.36
N GLU A 606 27.50 -13.13 -39.81
CA GLU A 606 27.80 -13.41 -41.23
C GLU A 606 26.54 -13.75 -42.06
N ALA A 607 25.62 -14.49 -41.44
CA ALA A 607 24.39 -14.96 -42.07
C ALA A 607 23.28 -13.88 -42.13
N LEU A 608 23.44 -12.76 -41.43
CA LEU A 608 22.49 -11.66 -41.44
C LEU A 608 22.78 -10.74 -42.64
N PRO A 609 21.76 -10.25 -43.37
CA PRO A 609 21.94 -9.15 -44.34
C PRO A 609 22.43 -7.85 -43.70
N ALA A 610 22.93 -6.91 -44.50
CA ALA A 610 23.24 -5.55 -44.05
C ALA A 610 21.97 -4.86 -43.55
N GLY A 611 22.00 -4.29 -42.35
CA GLY A 611 20.81 -3.70 -41.74
C GLY A 611 20.93 -3.44 -40.23
N LEU A 612 19.86 -2.85 -39.67
CA LEU A 612 19.71 -2.61 -38.24
C LEU A 612 18.94 -3.78 -37.61
N TYR A 613 19.45 -4.31 -36.51
CA TYR A 613 18.89 -5.44 -35.78
C TYR A 613 18.78 -5.13 -34.28
N ALA A 614 17.86 -5.80 -33.60
CA ALA A 614 17.75 -5.82 -32.15
C ALA A 614 18.16 -7.20 -31.63
N LEU A 615 19.13 -7.23 -30.71
CA LEU A 615 19.53 -8.42 -29.97
C LEU A 615 18.76 -8.46 -28.64
N ARG A 616 17.99 -9.50 -28.42
CA ARG A 616 17.27 -9.78 -27.17
C ARG A 616 17.96 -10.92 -26.42
N ILE A 617 18.24 -10.74 -25.13
CA ILE A 617 18.85 -11.77 -24.28
C ILE A 617 18.05 -11.87 -22.98
N GLY A 618 17.51 -13.04 -22.67
CA GLY A 618 16.72 -13.22 -21.44
C GLY A 618 15.89 -14.50 -21.38
N GLN A 619 15.03 -14.58 -20.35
CA GLN A 619 14.05 -15.66 -20.17
C GLN A 619 12.76 -15.09 -19.55
N GLY A 620 11.59 -15.44 -20.09
CA GLY A 620 10.32 -14.93 -19.59
C GLY A 620 10.18 -13.41 -19.75
N THR A 621 9.89 -12.70 -18.66
CA THR A 621 9.77 -11.23 -18.58
C THR A 621 11.12 -10.52 -18.47
N ASN A 622 12.17 -11.21 -18.03
CA ASN A 622 13.52 -10.66 -17.84
C ASN A 622 14.32 -10.71 -19.15
N VAL A 623 14.09 -9.75 -20.05
CA VAL A 623 14.74 -9.67 -21.38
C VAL A 623 15.41 -8.32 -21.60
N ILE A 624 16.73 -8.32 -21.77
CA ILE A 624 17.48 -7.12 -22.19
C ILE A 624 17.49 -7.05 -23.72
N THR A 625 17.22 -5.86 -24.27
CA THR A 625 17.27 -5.60 -25.71
C THR A 625 18.32 -4.55 -26.05
N GLN A 626 19.25 -4.87 -26.96
CA GLN A 626 20.27 -3.94 -27.44
C GLN A 626 20.31 -3.93 -28.98
N ARG A 627 20.40 -2.73 -29.57
CA ARG A 627 20.46 -2.58 -31.04
C ARG A 627 21.88 -2.67 -31.56
N PHE A 628 22.07 -3.27 -32.73
CA PHE A 628 23.33 -3.24 -33.47
C PHE A 628 23.10 -3.17 -34.98
N VAL A 629 24.06 -2.58 -35.69
CA VAL A 629 24.09 -2.50 -37.15
C VAL A 629 25.00 -3.61 -37.68
N ARG A 630 24.57 -4.30 -38.73
CA ARG A 630 25.41 -5.21 -39.52
C ARG A 630 25.77 -4.50 -40.83
N ASP A 631 27.06 -4.38 -41.12
CA ASP A 631 27.61 -3.76 -42.34
C ASP A 631 27.65 -4.71 -43.55
#